data_AF-A0A382JH70-F1
#
_entry.id   AF-A0A382JH70-F1
#
_cell.length_a   1.000
_cell.length_b   1.000
_cell.length_c   1.000
_cell.angle_alpha   90.00
_cell.angle_beta   90.00
_cell.angle_gamma   90.00
#
_symmetry.space_group_name_H-M   'P 1'
#
loop_
_entity.id
_entity.type
_entity.pdbx_description
1 polymer ?
#
loop_
_entity_poly.entity_id
_entity_poly.type
_entity_poly.pdbx_seq_one_letter_code
_entity_poly.pdbx_strand_id
1 'polypeptide(L)' 'TPDNLVDGTCTGDKLIIDVKKETLTNETTGKSYTLNSLGEVIEIIRAGNIFEYARQSGLI' A
#
# COMPACT_ATOMS: atom_id res chain seq x y z
N THR A 1 -12.26 -1.94 -14.28
CA THR A 1 -11.31 -2.91 -13.68
C THR A 1 -10.11 -2.12 -13.23
N PRO A 2 -9.49 -2.41 -12.06
CA PRO A 2 -8.29 -1.71 -11.65
C PRO A 2 -7.18 -1.85 -12.70
N ASP A 3 -6.35 -0.83 -12.84
CA ASP A 3 -5.19 -0.88 -13.73
C ASP A 3 -4.22 -1.99 -13.30
N ASN A 4 -3.67 -2.73 -14.27
CA ASN A 4 -2.61 -3.69 -14.01
C ASN A 4 -1.28 -2.95 -13.83
N LEU A 5 -0.81 -2.85 -12.59
CA LEU A 5 0.43 -2.13 -12.27
C LEU A 5 1.67 -2.77 -12.90
N VAL A 6 1.65 -4.08 -13.17
CA VAL A 6 2.78 -4.79 -13.79
C VAL A 6 3.14 -4.20 -15.16
N ASP A 7 2.14 -3.72 -15.91
CA ASP A 7 2.35 -3.14 -17.24
C ASP A 7 2.92 -1.70 -17.17
N GLY A 8 2.88 -1.07 -15.99
CA GLY A 8 3.24 0.33 -15.75
C GLY A 8 4.45 0.56 -14.85
N THR A 9 5.08 -0.52 -14.36
CA THR A 9 6.22 -0.45 -13.43
C THR A 9 7.30 -1.44 -13.80
N CYS A 10 8.56 -1.02 -13.68
CA CYS A 10 9.73 -1.85 -13.94
C CYS A 10 10.71 -1.83 -12.76
N THR A 11 11.54 -2.86 -12.64
CA THR A 11 12.65 -2.86 -11.67
C THR A 11 13.54 -1.64 -11.91
N GLY A 12 13.81 -0.90 -10.83
CA GLY A 12 14.58 0.35 -10.89
C GLY A 12 13.71 1.61 -10.92
N ASP A 13 12.40 1.50 -11.10
CA ASP A 13 11.50 2.66 -11.01
C ASP A 13 11.45 3.23 -9.60
N LYS A 14 11.36 4.56 -9.52
CA LYS A 14 11.09 5.26 -8.27
C LYS A 14 9.57 5.44 -8.12
N LEU A 15 9.00 4.73 -7.16
CA LEU A 15 7.57 4.75 -6.88
C LEU A 15 7.30 5.46 -5.56
N ILE A 16 6.27 6.30 -5.53
CA ILE A 16 5.70 6.90 -4.32
C ILE A 16 4.33 6.27 -4.09
N ILE A 17 4.12 5.72 -2.89
CA ILE A 17 2.82 5.21 -2.47
C ILE A 17 2.26 6.14 -1.40
N ASP A 18 1.15 6.81 -1.71
CA ASP A 18 0.39 7.60 -0.74
C ASP A 18 -0.79 6.75 -0.26
N VAL A 19 -0.62 6.16 0.93
CA VAL A 19 -1.64 5.29 1.54
C VAL A 19 -2.92 6.07 1.91
N LYS A 20 -2.81 7.37 2.22
CA LYS A 20 -3.97 8.19 2.60
C LYS A 20 -4.79 8.61 1.38
N LYS A 21 -4.12 8.88 0.27
CA LYS A 21 -4.77 9.23 -1.01
C LYS A 21 -5.07 8.01 -1.86
N GLU A 22 -4.68 6.82 -1.41
CA GLU A 22 -4.86 5.56 -2.13
C GLU A 22 -4.28 5.69 -3.55
N THR A 23 -3.06 6.20 -3.66
CA THR A 23 -2.43 6.48 -4.96
C THR A 23 -1.02 5.91 -5.03
N LEU A 24 -0.65 5.39 -6.19
CA LEU A 24 0.73 5.07 -6.56
C LEU A 24 1.15 6.00 -7.68
N THR A 25 2.25 6.72 -7.48
CA THR A 25 2.87 7.56 -8.51
C THR A 25 4.21 6.97 -8.89
N ASN A 26 4.37 6.64 -10.17
CA ASN A 26 5.66 6.29 -10.73
C ASN A 26 6.37 7.58 -11.16
N GLU A 27 7.34 8.04 -10.37
CA GLU A 27 8.08 9.28 -10.67
C GLU A 27 8.97 9.14 -11.91
N THR A 28 9.39 7.91 -12.25
CA THR A 28 10.20 7.64 -13.46
C THR A 28 9.39 7.88 -14.74
N THR A 29 8.12 7.45 -14.76
CA THR A 29 7.26 7.53 -15.96
C THR A 29 6.26 8.68 -15.93
N GLY A 30 6.07 9.31 -14.77
CA GLY A 30 5.07 10.36 -14.53
C GLY A 30 3.62 9.84 -14.42
N LYS A 31 3.40 8.53 -14.48
CA LYS A 31 2.06 7.92 -14.37
C LYS A 31 1.61 7.82 -12.92
N SER A 32 0.31 7.98 -12.69
CA SER A 32 -0.32 7.76 -11.38
C SER A 32 -1.50 6.81 -11.50
N TYR A 33 -1.71 6.02 -10.46
CA TYR A 33 -2.70 4.94 -10.40
C TYR A 33 -3.47 5.02 -9.08
N THR A 34 -4.76 4.78 -9.14
CA THR A 34 -5.59 4.62 -7.93
C THR A 34 -5.42 3.21 -7.37
N LEU A 35 -5.21 3.12 -6.06
CA LEU A 35 -5.08 1.88 -5.31
C LEU A 35 -6.40 1.58 -4.58
N ASN A 36 -6.57 0.31 -4.20
CA ASN A 36 -7.64 -0.05 -3.27
C ASN A 36 -7.26 0.38 -1.85
N SER A 37 -8.26 0.76 -1.07
CA SER A 37 -8.10 1.03 0.35
C SER A 37 -7.55 -0.20 1.08
N LEU A 38 -6.65 0.04 2.05
CA LEU A 38 -6.19 -1.02 2.96
C LEU A 38 -7.26 -1.42 3.98
N GLY A 39 -8.28 -0.58 4.17
CA GLY A 39 -9.36 -0.83 5.14
C GLY A 39 -8.81 -1.09 6.54
N GLU A 40 -9.39 -2.06 7.23
CA GLU A 40 -9.05 -2.41 8.62
C GLU A 40 -7.63 -3.01 8.77
N VAL A 41 -7.03 -3.51 7.68
CA VAL A 41 -5.69 -4.11 7.71
C VAL A 41 -4.60 -3.07 8.02
N ILE A 42 -4.89 -1.77 7.85
CA ILE A 42 -3.94 -0.70 8.17
C ILE A 42 -3.45 -0.76 9.62
N GLU A 43 -4.30 -1.17 10.56
CA GLU A 43 -3.94 -1.26 11.99
C GLU A 43 -2.94 -2.39 12.25
N ILE A 44 -3.06 -3.50 11.51
CA ILE A 44 -2.09 -4.61 11.57
C ILE A 44 -0.72 -4.17 11.04
N ILE A 45 -0.70 -3.40 9.95
CA ILE A 45 0.54 -2.87 9.37
C ILE A 45 1.19 -1.87 10.33
N ARG A 46 0.39 -1.00 10.97
CA ARG A 46 0.87 -0.03 11.97
C ARG A 46 1.45 -0.70 13.21
N ALA A 47 0.89 -1.84 13.63
CA ALA A 47 1.45 -2.65 14.71
C ALA A 47 2.75 -3.36 14.32
N GLY A 48 3.11 -3.37 13.03
CA GLY A 48 4.34 -3.96 12.48
C GLY A 48 4.22 -5.45 12.15
N ASN A 49 3.30 -6.17 12.78
CA ASN A 49 2.89 -7.52 12.38
C ASN A 49 1.56 -7.93 13.04
N ILE A 50 1.01 -9.07 12.61
CA ILE A 50 -0.27 -9.60 13.11
C ILE A 50 -0.25 -10.00 14.59
N PHE A 51 0.89 -10.44 15.13
CA PHE A 51 1.01 -10.84 16.53
C PHE A 51 1.07 -9.62 17.47
N GLU A 52 1.79 -8.56 17.09
CA GLU A 52 1.79 -7.30 17.83
C GLU A 52 0.42 -6.65 17.84
N TYR A 53 -0.28 -6.66 16.71
CA TYR A 53 -1.67 -6.23 16.66
C TYR A 53 -2.53 -7.03 17.67
N ALA A 54 -2.42 -8.36 17.65
CA ALA A 54 -3.19 -9.21 18.56
C ALA A 54 -2.91 -8.91 20.04
N ARG A 55 -1.64 -8.66 20.43
CA ARG A 55 -1.26 -8.26 21.80
C ARG A 55 -1.87 -6.89 22.16
N GLN A 56 -1.74 -5.90 21.28
CA GLN A 56 -2.24 -4.54 21.51
C GLN A 56 -3.78 -4.49 21.59
N SER A 57 -4.46 -5.36 20.85
CA SER A 57 -5.91 -5.48 20.83
C SER A 57 -6.47 -6.42 21.91
N GLY A 58 -5.62 -7.05 22.74
CA GLY A 58 -6.05 -7.95 23.81
C GLY A 58 -6.66 -9.26 23.31
N LEU A 59 -6.29 -9.70 22.12
CA LEU A 59 -6.73 -10.97 21.53
C LEU A 59 -5.91 -12.16 22.04
N ILE A 60 -4.71 -11.92 22.56
CA ILE A 60 -3.79 -12.90 23.17
C ILE A 60 -3.03 -12.29 24.36
#